data_AF-T1B5Y9-F1
#
_entry.id   AF-T1B5Y9-F1
#
_cell.length_a   1.000
_cell.length_b   1.000
_cell.length_c   1.000
_cell.angle_alpha   90.00
_cell.angle_beta   90.00
_cell.angle_gamma   90.00
#
_symmetry.space_group_name_H-M   'P 1'
#
loop_
_entity.id
_entity.type
_entity.pdbx_description
1 polymer ?
#
loop_
_entity_poly.entity_id
_entity_poly.type
_entity_poly.pdbx_seq_one_letter_code
_entity_poly.pdbx_strand_id
1 'polypeptide(L)' 'MRQAGRSLPEYRAVRKRGSILDTIQDPQLSAEITLQPVRRYGVDAAILYSDIIVPAFAVGFGV' A
#
# COMPACT_ATOMS: atom_id res chain seq x y z
N MET A 1 -3.33 10.24 -10.46
CA MET A 1 -2.40 9.15 -10.08
C MET A 1 -2.28 9.12 -8.56
N ARG A 2 -2.03 7.94 -7.95
CA ARG A 2 -1.76 7.81 -6.50
C ARG A 2 -0.25 7.89 -6.26
N GLN A 3 0.18 8.43 -5.12
CA GLN A 3 1.60 8.62 -4.81
C GLN A 3 2.38 7.30 -4.65
N ALA A 4 1.81 6.35 -3.89
CA ALA A 4 2.36 5.01 -3.68
C ALA A 4 1.57 4.00 -4.53
N GLY A 5 2.25 3.25 -5.39
CA GLY A 5 1.61 2.25 -6.21
C GLY A 5 2.36 1.94 -7.50
N ARG A 6 1.62 1.40 -8.48
CA ARG A 6 2.18 0.82 -9.72
C ARG A 6 2.99 1.79 -10.59
N SER A 7 2.93 3.09 -10.36
CA SER A 7 3.81 4.06 -11.03
C SER A 7 5.28 3.92 -10.59
N LEU A 8 5.54 3.38 -9.40
CA LEU A 8 6.87 3.26 -8.82
C LEU A 8 7.50 1.89 -9.13
N PRO A 9 8.73 1.82 -9.68
CA PRO A 9 9.44 0.55 -9.84
C PRO A 9 9.73 -0.15 -8.50
N GLU A 10 10.05 0.60 -7.44
CA GLU A 10 10.27 0.09 -6.08
C GLU A 10 9.02 -0.57 -5.48
N TYR A 11 7.83 -0.02 -5.75
CA TYR A 11 6.57 -0.68 -5.39
C TYR A 11 6.44 -2.04 -6.09
N ARG A 12 6.70 -2.08 -7.40
CA ARG A 12 6.60 -3.33 -8.19
C ARG A 12 7.61 -4.38 -7.72
N ALA A 13 8.77 -3.97 -7.23
CA ALA A 13 9.81 -4.87 -6.73
C ALA A 13 9.42 -5.53 -5.39
N VAL A 14 8.80 -4.78 -4.47
CA VAL A 14 8.42 -5.30 -3.14
C VAL A 14 7.04 -5.96 -3.12
N ARG A 15 6.15 -5.56 -4.05
CA ARG A 15 4.79 -6.09 -4.13
C ARG A 15 4.82 -7.54 -4.64
N LYS A 16 4.72 -8.48 -3.70
CA LYS A 16 4.62 -9.92 -3.94
C LYS A 16 3.37 -10.28 -4.76
N ARG A 17 3.33 -11.50 -5.31
CA ARG A 17 2.10 -12.07 -5.89
C ARG A 17 1.07 -12.25 -4.78
N GLY A 18 -0.20 -12.02 -5.08
CA GLY A 18 -1.28 -12.09 -4.11
C GLY A 18 -2.25 -10.91 -4.21
N SER A 19 -3.21 -10.91 -3.30
CA SER A 19 -4.20 -9.85 -3.16
C SER A 19 -3.56 -8.59 -2.56
N ILE A 20 -4.25 -7.45 -2.68
CA ILE A 20 -3.83 -6.24 -1.96
C ILE A 20 -4.02 -6.40 -0.45
N LEU A 21 -5.03 -7.17 -0.02
CA LEU A 21 -5.29 -7.44 1.39
C LEU A 21 -4.12 -8.19 2.03
N ASP A 22 -3.52 -9.15 1.34
CA ASP A 22 -2.34 -9.88 1.80
C ASP A 22 -1.16 -8.92 2.06
N THR A 23 -1.04 -7.87 1.23
CA THR A 23 0.02 -6.87 1.37
C THR A 23 -0.26 -5.93 2.54
N ILE A 24 -1.53 -5.54 2.72
CA ILE A 24 -1.97 -4.64 3.81
C ILE A 24 -1.87 -5.34 5.18
N GLN A 25 -2.03 -6.66 5.22
CA GLN A 25 -1.87 -7.47 6.44
C GLN A 25 -0.42 -7.61 6.90
N ASP A 26 0.57 -7.24 6.07
CA ASP A 26 1.98 -7.11 6.47
C ASP A 26 2.28 -5.63 6.81
N PRO A 27 2.39 -5.27 8.10
CA PRO A 27 2.61 -3.88 8.50
C PRO A 27 3.97 -3.34 8.05
N GLN A 28 5.00 -4.19 7.96
CA GLN A 28 6.33 -3.77 7.54
C GLN A 28 6.34 -3.44 6.05
N LEU A 29 5.71 -4.30 5.24
CA LEU A 29 5.56 -4.07 3.81
C LEU A 29 4.68 -2.84 3.53
N SER A 30 3.59 -2.66 4.28
CA SER A 30 2.72 -1.49 4.15
C SER A 30 3.42 -0.18 4.52
N ALA A 31 4.22 -0.18 5.60
CA ALA A 31 5.03 0.96 5.98
C ALA A 31 6.09 1.28 4.91
N GLU A 32 6.76 0.26 4.36
CA GLU A 32 7.73 0.45 3.29
C GLU A 32 7.08 1.10 2.06
N ILE A 33 5.96 0.56 1.57
CA ILE A 33 5.25 1.12 0.42
C ILE A 33 4.76 2.56 0.70
N THR A 34 4.30 2.83 1.92
CA THR A 34 3.84 4.17 2.35
C THR A 34 4.97 5.21 2.25
N LEU A 35 6.21 4.82 2.55
CA LEU A 35 7.37 5.73 2.60
C LEU A 35 8.08 5.91 1.25
N GLN A 36 7.85 5.04 0.26
CA GLN A 36 8.49 5.15 -1.06
C GLN A 36 8.32 6.53 -1.72
N PRO A 37 7.12 7.14 -1.77
CA PRO A 37 6.95 8.45 -2.40
C PRO A 37 7.61 9.57 -1.60
N VAL A 38 7.63 9.45 -0.27
CA VAL A 38 8.34 10.41 0.62
C VAL A 38 9.83 10.41 0.29
N ARG A 39 10.44 9.22 0.22
CA ARG A 39 11.87 9.07 -0.10
C ARG A 39 12.20 9.48 -1.54
N ARG A 40 11.33 9.15 -2.50
CA ARG A 40 11.58 9.39 -3.93
C ARG A 40 11.37 10.84 -4.34
N TYR A 41 10.32 11.47 -3.84
CA TYR A 41 9.85 12.77 -4.32
C TYR A 41 9.96 13.89 -3.29
N GLY A 42 10.25 13.59 -2.02
CA GLY A 42 10.34 14.60 -0.97
C GLY A 42 9.00 15.28 -0.66
N VAL A 43 7.88 14.57 -0.81
CA VAL A 43 6.54 15.10 -0.51
C VAL A 43 6.39 15.45 0.97
N ASP A 44 5.60 16.47 1.28
CA ASP A 44 5.39 16.98 2.65
C ASP A 44 4.57 16.05 3.55
N ALA A 45 3.92 15.04 2.98
CA ALA A 45 3.06 14.11 3.72
C ALA A 45 3.08 12.70 3.13
N ALA A 46 2.91 11.72 4.01
CA ALA A 46 2.62 10.34 3.65
C ALA A 46 1.11 10.05 3.76
N ILE A 47 0.62 9.18 2.90
CA ILE A 47 -0.73 8.62 2.94
C ILE A 47 -0.56 7.13 3.15
N LEU A 48 -1.17 6.60 4.21
CA LEU A 48 -1.14 5.18 4.55
C LEU A 48 -1.50 4.32 3.34
N TYR A 49 -0.62 3.38 3.00
CA TYR A 49 -0.93 2.34 2.04
C TYR A 49 -1.94 1.36 2.66
N SER A 50 -3.17 1.45 2.20
CA SER A 50 -4.29 0.58 2.59
C SER A 50 -5.30 0.54 1.45
N ASP A 51 -6.42 -0.16 1.65
CA ASP A 51 -7.55 -0.18 0.72
C ASP A 51 -8.82 0.32 1.43
N ILE A 52 -9.67 1.00 0.68
CA ILE A 52 -10.94 1.52 1.19
C ILE A 52 -11.90 0.40 1.63
N ILE A 53 -11.71 -0.81 1.11
CA ILE A 53 -12.55 -1.98 1.43
C ILE A 53 -12.15 -2.69 2.72
N VAL A 54 -11.05 -2.32 3.37
CA VAL A 54 -10.58 -2.95 4.62
C VAL A 54 -11.67 -3.03 5.70
N PRO A 55 -12.48 -1.97 5.97
CA PRO A 55 -13.57 -2.06 6.94
C PRO A 55 -14.65 -3.08 6.54
N ALA A 56 -14.97 -3.20 5.25
CA ALA A 56 -15.95 -4.18 4.76
C ALA A 56 -15.44 -5.61 4.95
N PHE A 57 -14.17 -5.86 4.62
CA PHE A 57 -13.52 -7.15 4.89
C PHE A 57 -13.53 -7.49 6.38
N ALA A 58 -13.25 -6.50 7.25
CA ALA A 58 -13.20 -6.71 8.70
C ALA A 58 -14.55 -7.12 9.32
N VAL A 59 -15.68 -6.72 8.73
CA VAL A 59 -17.03 -7.12 9.19
C VAL A 59 -17.55 -8.39 8.51
N GLY A 60 -16.71 -9.09 7.76
CA GLY A 60 -17.09 -10.34 7.07
C GLY A 60 -17.97 -10.13 5.85
N PHE A 61 -18.03 -8.91 5.29
CA PHE A 61 -18.64 -8.70 3.98
C PHE A 61 -17.74 -9.35 2.94
N GLY A 62 -18.25 -10.24 2.09
CA GLY A 62 -17.44 -10.99 1.12
C GLY A 62 -16.69 -10.05 0.17
N VAL A 63 -15.36 -10.04 0.27
CA VAL A 63 -14.44 -9.26 -0.57
C VAL A 63 -13.34 -10.16 -1.12
#